data_AF-A0AAQ2JFC1-F1
#
_entry.id   AF-A0AAQ2JFC1-F1
#
_cell.length_a   1.000
_cell.length_b   1.000
_cell.length_c   1.000
_cell.angle_alpha   90.00
_cell.angle_beta   90.00
_cell.angle_gamma   90.00
#
_symmetry.space_group_name_H-M   'P 1'
#
loop_
_entity.id
_entity.type
_entity.pdbx_description
1 polymer ?
#
loop_
_entity_poly.entity_id
_entity_poly.type
_entity_poly.pdbx_seq_one_letter_code
_entity_poly.pdbx_strand_id
1 'polypeptide(L)' 'AYETVGGYILARLGRLAEVGDVVDVDGGVLTVERMDGRRIERVRFDPAAEDEETRA' A
#
# COMPACT_ATOMS: atom_id res chain seq x y z
N ALA A 1 -7.78 8.89 12.04
CA ALA A 1 -6.64 8.01 12.35
C ALA A 1 -6.93 6.64 11.74
N TYR A 2 -5.95 6.02 11.11
CA TYR A 2 -6.04 4.66 10.55
C TYR A 2 -5.21 3.72 11.43
N GLU A 3 -5.68 2.49 11.62
CA GLU A 3 -5.03 1.47 12.46
C GLU A 3 -4.36 0.37 11.63
N THR A 4 -4.67 0.29 10.32
CA THR A 4 -4.17 -0.74 9.41
C THR A 4 -3.67 -0.12 8.11
N VAL A 5 -2.80 -0.84 7.39
CA VAL A 5 -2.32 -0.45 6.06
C VAL A 5 -3.49 -0.31 5.07
N GLY A 6 -4.49 -1.20 5.13
CA GLY A 6 -5.68 -1.08 4.29
C GLY A 6 -6.50 0.18 4.59
N GLY A 7 -6.64 0.53 5.88
CA GLY A 7 -7.28 1.78 6.28
C GLY A 7 -6.53 3.02 5.81
N TYR A 8 -5.20 2.98 5.82
CA TYR A 8 -4.35 4.04 5.27
C TYR A 8 -4.56 4.21 3.75
N ILE A 9 -4.52 3.13 2.98
CA ILE A 9 -4.71 3.15 1.52
C ILE A 9 -6.09 3.73 1.17
N LEU A 10 -7.15 3.28 1.83
CA LEU A 10 -8.51 3.79 1.59
C LEU A 10 -8.62 5.29 1.90
N ALA A 11 -8.02 5.73 3.02
CA ALA A 11 -7.98 7.15 3.38
C ALA A 11 -7.22 7.99 2.33
N ARG A 12 -6.16 7.43 1.73
CA ARG A 12 -5.34 8.12 0.73
C ARG A 12 -5.99 8.18 -0.65
N LEU A 13 -6.74 7.14 -1.03
CA LEU A 13 -7.50 7.08 -2.30
C LEU A 13 -8.80 7.88 -2.24
N GLY A 14 -9.43 8.02 -1.07
CA GLY A 14 -10.70 8.73 -0.91
C GLY A 14 -11.91 8.00 -1.53
N ARG A 15 -11.73 6.74 -1.93
CA ARG A 15 -12.77 5.85 -2.48
C ARG A 15 -12.50 4.41 -2.06
N LEU A 16 -13.43 3.51 -2.38
CA LEU A 16 -13.15 2.07 -2.27
C LEU A 16 -11.98 1.72 -3.19
N ALA A 17 -11.02 0.98 -2.64
CA ALA A 17 -9.87 0.48 -3.37
C ALA A 17 -10.26 -0.64 -4.34
N GLU A 18 -9.51 -0.75 -5.43
CA GLU A 18 -9.61 -1.77 -6.45
C GLU A 18 -8.24 -2.42 -6.64
N VAL A 19 -8.23 -3.66 -7.15
CA VAL A 19 -6.96 -4.36 -7.46
C VAL A 19 -6.21 -3.59 -8.55
N GLY A 20 -4.92 -3.35 -8.32
CA GLY A 20 -4.08 -2.53 -9.18
C GLY A 20 -4.00 -1.06 -8.76
N ASP A 21 -4.77 -0.64 -7.76
CA ASP A 21 -4.58 0.69 -7.17
C ASP A 21 -3.21 0.83 -6.53
N VAL A 22 -2.65 2.03 -6.67
CA VAL A 22 -1.31 2.37 -6.21
C VAL A 22 -1.36 3.59 -5.31
N VAL A 23 -0.58 3.54 -4.24
CA VAL A 23 -0.35 4.65 -3.31
C VAL A 23 1.13 4.82 -3.07
N ASP A 24 1.66 6.00 -3.40
CA ASP A 24 3.02 6.39 -3.03
C ASP A 24 3.12 6.66 -1.53
N VAL A 25 4.20 6.16 -0.93
CA VAL A 25 4.57 6.38 0.46
C VAL A 25 6.05 6.76 0.55
N ASP A 26 6.45 7.32 1.68
CA ASP A 26 7.86 7.52 1.94
C ASP A 26 8.58 6.16 1.95
N GLY A 27 9.62 6.02 1.12
CA GLY A 27 10.40 4.80 0.97
C GLY A 27 9.84 3.77 -0.03
N GLY A 28 8.74 4.04 -0.75
CA GLY A 28 8.30 3.16 -1.84
C GLY A 28 6.84 3.30 -2.27
N VAL A 29 6.33 2.23 -2.85
CA VAL A 29 5.01 2.18 -3.49
C VAL A 29 4.20 1.02 -2.95
N LEU A 30 2.98 1.29 -2.49
CA LEU A 30 2.02 0.28 -2.09
C LEU A 30 1.06 -0.01 -3.24
N THR A 31 0.94 -1.27 -3.63
CA THR A 31 0.01 -1.74 -4.67
C THR A 31 -1.01 -2.70 -4.07
N VAL A 32 -2.30 -2.48 -4.35
CA VAL A 32 -3.37 -3.40 -3.95
C VAL A 32 -3.35 -4.63 -4.86
N GLU A 33 -3.01 -5.79 -4.32
CA GLU A 33 -2.97 -7.05 -5.09
C GLU A 33 -4.27 -7.85 -5.00
N ARG A 34 -4.96 -7.80 -3.85
CA ARG A 34 -6.22 -8.53 -3.65
C ARG A 34 -7.18 -7.79 -2.73
N MET A 35 -8.46 -7.92 -3.08
CA MET A 35 -9.61 -7.45 -2.33
C MET A 35 -10.45 -8.64 -1.85
N ASP A 36 -10.88 -8.61 -0.60
CA ASP A 36 -11.92 -9.48 -0.02
C ASP A 36 -13.16 -8.63 0.28
N GLY A 37 -14.13 -8.63 -0.64
CA GLY A 37 -15.29 -7.75 -0.58
C GLY A 37 -14.89 -6.27 -0.59
N ARG A 38 -15.04 -5.59 0.56
CA ARG A 38 -14.68 -4.16 0.74
C ARG A 38 -13.37 -3.96 1.49
N ARG A 39 -12.65 -5.03 1.82
CA ARG A 39 -11.40 -5.00 2.58
C ARG A 39 -10.23 -5.34 1.67
N ILE A 40 -9.16 -4.57 1.79
CA ILE A 40 -7.88 -4.93 1.17
C ILE A 40 -7.34 -6.16 1.91
N GLU A 41 -7.17 -7.26 1.18
CA GLU A 41 -6.66 -8.52 1.73
C GLU A 41 -5.14 -8.59 1.60
N ARG A 42 -4.60 -8.12 0.47
CA ARG A 42 -3.17 -8.20 0.15
C ARG A 42 -2.67 -6.93 -0.50
N VAL A 43 -1.52 -6.47 -0.01
CA VAL A 43 -0.78 -5.32 -0.51
C VAL A 43 0.64 -5.75 -0.81
N ARG A 44 1.16 -5.33 -1.95
CA ARG A 44 2.58 -5.41 -2.29
C ARG A 44 3.24 -4.08 -1.98
N PHE A 45 4.42 -4.13 -1.37
CA PHE A 45 5.27 -2.97 -1.19
C PHE A 45 6.48 -3.12 -2.11
N ASP A 46 6.66 -2.18 -3.02
CA ASP A 46 7.83 -2.04 -3.86
C ASP A 46 8.67 -0.90 -3.26
N PRO A 47 9.80 -1.18 -2.59
CA PRO A 47 10.62 -0.12 -2.00
C PRO A 47 11.14 0.81 -3.10
N ALA A 48 11.20 2.10 -2.80
CA ALA A 48 11.91 3.06 -3.61
C ALA A 48 13.36 2.59 -3.70
N ALA A 49 13.98 2.76 -4.86
CA ALA A 49 15.40 2.47 -5.02
C ALA A 49 16.19 3.47 -4.16
N GLU A 50 16.43 3.11 -2.91
CA GLU A 50 17.38 3.75 -2.00
C GLU A 50 18.42 2.67 -1.66
N ASP A 51 19.68 2.95 -2.02
CA ASP A 51 20.82 2.03 -2.07
C ASP A 51 20.92 1.11 -0.83
N GLU A 52 21.03 -0.20 -1.09
CA GLU A 52 21.68 -1.32 -0.34
C GLU A 52 22.08 -1.27 1.16
N GLU A 53 21.77 -0.26 1.97
CA GLU A 53 22.45 -0.01 3.25
C GLU A 53 21.70 -0.48 4.50
N THR A 54 20.50 -1.06 4.39
CA THR A 54 19.79 -1.62 5.58
C THR A 54 19.97 -3.14 5.74
N ARG A 55 20.91 -3.76 5.01
CA ARG A 55 21.30 -5.16 5.25
C ARG A 55 22.82 -5.30 5.45
N ALA A 56 23.34 -4.70 6.51
CA ALA A 56 24.66 -5.00 7.07
C ALA A 56 24.51 -5.45 8.53
#